data_AF-A0A7C7XJW6-F1
#
_entry.id   AF-A0A7C7XJW6-F1
#
_cell.length_a   1.000
_cell.length_b   1.000
_cell.length_c   1.000
_cell.angle_alpha   90.00
_cell.angle_beta   90.00
_cell.angle_gamma   90.00
#
_symmetry.space_group_name_H-M   'P 1'
#
loop_
_entity.id
_entity.type
_entity.pdbx_description
1 polymer ?
#
loop_
_entity_poly.entity_id
_entity_poly.type
_entity_poly.pdbx_seq_one_letter_code
_entity_poly.pdbx_strand_id
1 'polypeptide(L)'
;LGQINMPKPEQIGHDLSLYSSVASCSSGVELERGQIVVVGNAVGAGGRFRVGHSVMQDAIDSSSVYEAIRNAGVVLPPKPSAEDLQGQIVQIFAKAEAHPGALLRGYRQVMLNDSDVHHHRQIKAAVGGVIAAAVADPAIFVSVAALHQGPPGGGPVAAIVELPDG
;
A
#
# COMPACT_ATOMS: atom_id res chain seq x y z
N LEU A 1 1.37 17.22 2.18
CA LEU A 1 2.13 16.61 3.29
C LEU A 1 3.62 17.00 3.31
N GLY A 2 4.09 17.91 2.45
CA GLY A 2 5.50 18.35 2.46
C GLY A 2 6.51 17.33 1.91
N GLN A 3 6.04 16.23 1.28
CA GLN A 3 6.90 15.17 0.75
C GLN A 3 7.55 15.52 -0.60
N ILE A 4 6.89 16.39 -1.38
CA ILE A 4 7.41 16.94 -2.64
C ILE A 4 7.10 18.44 -2.68
N ASN A 5 7.91 19.18 -3.46
CA ASN A 5 7.57 20.52 -3.88
C ASN A 5 6.42 20.48 -4.91
N MET A 6 5.78 21.61 -5.17
CA MET A 6 4.75 21.70 -6.20
C MET A 6 5.33 21.28 -7.56
N PRO A 7 4.84 20.17 -8.16
CA PRO A 7 5.40 19.68 -9.41
C PRO A 7 4.95 20.55 -10.59
N LYS A 8 5.71 20.49 -11.69
CA LYS A 8 5.28 21.02 -12.99
C LYS A 8 4.40 20.00 -13.71
N PRO A 9 3.48 20.44 -14.60
CA PRO A 9 2.62 19.52 -15.36
C PRO A 9 3.38 18.43 -16.11
N GLU A 10 4.55 18.75 -16.67
CA GLU A 10 5.34 17.81 -17.48
C GLU A 10 5.99 16.69 -16.65
N GLN A 11 6.01 16.83 -15.33
CA GLN A 11 6.54 15.81 -14.42
C GLN A 11 5.49 14.74 -14.08
N ILE A 12 4.21 15.05 -14.23
CA ILE A 12 3.11 14.13 -13.89
C ILE A 12 3.09 12.98 -14.90
N GLY A 13 3.19 11.75 -14.41
CA GLY A 13 3.30 10.52 -15.19
C GLY A 13 4.68 10.22 -15.75
N HIS A 14 5.67 11.07 -15.47
CA HIS A 14 7.00 10.98 -16.08
C HIS A 14 8.12 10.93 -15.05
N ASP A 15 8.14 11.87 -14.10
CA ASP A 15 9.14 11.90 -13.03
C ASP A 15 8.66 11.05 -11.86
N LEU A 16 8.99 9.76 -11.92
CA LEU A 16 8.55 8.79 -10.92
C LEU A 16 9.36 8.84 -9.61
N SER A 17 10.34 9.76 -9.50
CA SER A 17 10.96 10.08 -8.21
C SER A 17 10.03 10.87 -7.29
N LEU A 18 8.99 11.49 -7.86
CA LEU A 18 7.98 12.24 -7.14
C LEU A 18 6.83 11.31 -6.76
N TYR A 19 6.61 11.10 -5.47
CA TYR A 19 5.47 10.33 -4.99
C TYR A 19 5.06 10.73 -3.58
N SER A 20 3.86 10.30 -3.19
CA SER A 20 3.40 10.32 -1.81
C SER A 20 3.53 8.94 -1.17
N SER A 21 4.02 8.88 0.07
CA SER A 21 4.17 7.64 0.85
C SER A 21 2.87 7.14 1.48
N VAL A 22 1.77 7.90 1.36
CA VAL A 22 0.48 7.60 2.01
C VAL A 22 -0.73 7.79 1.09
N ALA A 23 -0.52 8.23 -0.16
CA ALA A 23 -1.63 8.42 -1.08
C ALA A 23 -2.18 7.06 -1.54
N SER A 24 -3.50 6.93 -1.47
CA SER A 24 -4.25 5.84 -2.11
C SER A 24 -5.37 6.45 -2.91
N CYS A 25 -5.11 6.65 -4.20
CA CYS A 25 -6.02 7.34 -5.11
C CYS A 25 -6.78 6.32 -5.96
N SER A 26 -8.06 6.61 -6.18
CA SER A 26 -8.94 5.90 -7.10
C SER A 26 -9.75 6.95 -7.87
N SER A 27 -10.19 6.58 -9.07
CA SER A 27 -11.04 7.40 -9.92
C SER A 27 -12.21 6.58 -10.41
N GLY A 28 -13.38 7.21 -10.52
CA GLY A 28 -14.60 6.63 -11.04
C GLY A 28 -15.43 7.71 -11.74
N VAL A 29 -16.46 7.28 -12.48
CA VAL A 29 -17.28 8.17 -13.32
C VAL A 29 -18.36 8.92 -12.54
N GLU A 30 -18.53 8.61 -11.26
CA GLU A 30 -19.65 9.05 -10.43
C GLU A 30 -19.59 10.50 -9.92
N LEU A 31 -18.43 11.16 -9.96
CA LEU A 31 -18.20 12.46 -9.32
C LEU A 31 -17.36 13.41 -10.19
N GLU A 32 -17.67 14.70 -10.14
CA GLU A 32 -16.88 15.78 -10.76
C GLU A 32 -15.89 16.45 -9.78
N ARG A 33 -15.77 15.92 -8.56
CA ARG A 33 -14.94 16.49 -7.49
C ARG A 33 -14.12 15.40 -6.83
N GLY A 34 -12.92 15.74 -6.38
CA GLY A 34 -12.12 14.87 -5.53
C GLY A 34 -12.75 14.73 -4.14
N GLN A 35 -13.06 13.50 -3.73
CA GLN A 35 -13.41 13.18 -2.35
C GLN A 35 -12.15 12.72 -1.62
N ILE A 36 -11.84 13.38 -0.49
CA ILE A 36 -10.62 13.12 0.27
C ILE A 36 -11.01 12.60 1.65
N VAL A 37 -10.52 11.40 1.99
CA VAL A 37 -10.60 10.84 3.33
C VAL A 37 -9.19 10.81 3.91
N VAL A 38 -8.98 11.52 5.01
CA VAL A 38 -7.69 11.52 5.74
C VAL A 38 -7.85 10.63 6.96
N VAL A 39 -6.99 9.61 7.06
CA VAL A 39 -6.93 8.70 8.21
C VAL A 39 -5.59 8.90 8.91
N GLY A 40 -5.62 9.19 10.20
CA GLY A 40 -4.44 9.47 11.00
C GLY A 40 -4.71 9.30 12.48
N ASN A 41 -3.71 9.57 13.31
CA ASN A 41 -3.81 9.49 14.76
C ASN A 41 -3.72 10.90 15.36
N ALA A 42 -4.41 11.14 16.47
CA ALA A 42 -4.30 12.38 17.24
C ALA A 42 -4.30 12.07 18.74
N VAL A 43 -3.44 12.77 19.50
CA VAL A 43 -3.44 12.67 20.96
C VAL A 43 -4.78 13.15 21.50
N GLY A 44 -5.40 12.38 22.38
CA GLY A 44 -6.71 12.70 22.96
C GLY A 44 -7.91 12.33 22.09
N ALA A 45 -7.73 11.71 20.92
CA ALA A 45 -8.84 11.21 20.10
C ALA A 45 -9.63 10.07 20.77
N GLY A 46 -8.97 9.33 21.68
CA GLY A 46 -9.54 8.13 22.31
C GLY A 46 -9.76 6.97 21.32
N GLY A 47 -10.50 5.96 21.75
CA GLY A 47 -10.79 4.76 20.95
C GLY A 47 -9.68 3.71 21.04
N ARG A 48 -9.94 2.54 20.42
CA ARG A 48 -9.07 1.35 20.50
C ARG A 48 -8.30 1.07 19.20
N PHE A 49 -8.47 1.92 18.19
CA PHE A 49 -7.86 1.74 16.88
C PHE A 49 -6.70 2.70 16.67
N ARG A 50 -5.67 2.21 15.98
CA ARG A 50 -4.53 3.02 15.57
C ARG A 50 -4.16 2.68 14.13
N VAL A 51 -3.77 3.69 13.37
CA VAL A 51 -3.27 3.50 12.00
C VAL A 51 -1.76 3.65 11.96
N GLY A 52 -1.10 2.77 11.20
CA GLY A 52 0.29 2.87 10.80
C GLY A 52 0.43 2.74 9.29
N HIS A 53 1.57 3.13 8.75
CA HIS A 53 1.87 2.91 7.34
C HIS A 53 3.35 2.61 7.12
N SER A 54 3.65 1.99 5.99
CA SER A 54 4.96 1.91 5.36
C SER A 54 4.76 1.96 3.83
N VAL A 55 5.81 1.67 3.06
CA VAL A 55 5.83 1.69 1.61
C VAL A 55 6.45 0.40 1.10
N MET A 56 5.65 -0.44 0.46
CA MET A 56 6.16 -1.60 -0.26
C MET A 56 7.09 -1.13 -1.38
N GLN A 57 8.32 -1.62 -1.40
CA GLN A 57 9.32 -1.25 -2.40
C GLN A 57 9.10 -1.97 -3.73
N ASP A 58 8.47 -3.14 -3.69
CA ASP A 58 8.05 -3.90 -4.85
C ASP A 58 6.83 -4.77 -4.53
N ALA A 59 6.30 -5.46 -5.54
CA ALA A 59 5.10 -6.28 -5.44
C ALA A 59 5.18 -7.47 -4.47
N ILE A 60 6.38 -7.86 -4.01
CA ILE A 60 6.60 -9.01 -3.12
C ILE A 60 7.26 -8.60 -1.80
N ASP A 61 7.18 -7.32 -1.45
CA ASP A 61 7.71 -6.77 -0.20
C ASP A 61 6.72 -6.93 0.97
N SER A 62 6.59 -8.16 1.47
CA SER A 62 5.80 -8.43 2.67
C SER A 62 6.39 -7.80 3.94
N SER A 63 7.68 -7.44 3.93
CA SER A 63 8.33 -6.86 5.12
C SER A 63 7.75 -5.49 5.48
N SER A 64 7.41 -4.69 4.46
CA SER A 64 6.73 -3.40 4.62
C SER A 64 5.31 -3.52 5.17
N VAL A 65 4.62 -4.65 4.96
CA VAL A 65 3.31 -4.91 5.57
C VAL A 65 3.45 -4.99 7.10
N TYR A 66 4.42 -5.77 7.57
CA TYR A 66 4.71 -5.89 9.00
C TYR A 66 5.26 -4.58 9.59
N GLU A 67 6.02 -3.81 8.82
CA GLU A 67 6.45 -2.47 9.24
C GLU A 67 5.26 -1.52 9.44
N ALA A 68 4.28 -1.50 8.52
CA ALA A 68 3.06 -0.72 8.70
C ALA A 68 2.30 -1.13 9.97
N ILE A 69 2.23 -2.43 10.27
CA ILE A 69 1.61 -2.98 11.48
C ILE A 69 2.38 -2.56 12.75
N ARG A 70 3.72 -2.61 12.74
CA ARG A 70 4.56 -2.08 13.84
C ARG A 70 4.35 -0.59 14.05
N ASN A 71 4.30 0.18 12.96
CA ASN A 71 4.05 1.62 13.00
C ASN A 71 2.64 1.96 13.52
N ALA A 72 1.70 1.00 13.41
CA ALA A 72 0.37 1.09 14.01
C ALA A 72 0.36 0.75 15.51
N GLY A 73 1.47 0.26 16.08
CA GLY A 73 1.64 0.03 17.51
C GLY A 73 1.65 -1.43 17.94
N VAL A 74 1.55 -2.39 17.01
CA VAL A 74 1.65 -3.82 17.36
C VAL A 74 3.13 -4.19 17.57
N VAL A 75 3.43 -4.81 18.71
CA VAL A 75 4.78 -5.29 19.03
C VAL A 75 4.99 -6.64 18.34
N LEU A 76 5.89 -6.66 17.35
CA LEU A 76 6.19 -7.86 16.56
C LEU A 76 7.67 -8.27 16.72
N PRO A 77 7.98 -9.57 16.65
CA PRO A 77 9.36 -10.04 16.62
C PRO A 77 10.09 -9.57 15.33
N PRO A 78 11.42 -9.73 15.24
CA PRO A 78 12.19 -9.34 14.05
C PRO A 78 11.75 -10.04 12.76
N LYS A 79 11.31 -11.30 12.86
CA LYS A 79 10.78 -12.11 11.75
C LYS A 79 9.35 -12.53 12.08
N PRO A 80 8.36 -11.64 11.92
CA PRO A 80 6.99 -11.93 12.26
C PRO A 80 6.34 -12.87 11.25
N SER A 81 5.30 -13.54 11.73
CA SER A 81 4.37 -14.37 10.99
C SER A 81 2.94 -13.88 11.25
N ALA A 82 1.97 -14.43 10.52
CA ALA A 82 0.57 -14.12 10.74
C ALA A 82 0.08 -14.48 12.17
N GLU A 83 0.66 -15.51 12.78
CA GLU A 83 0.31 -15.95 14.14
C GLU A 83 0.66 -14.87 15.20
N ASP A 84 1.74 -14.11 14.97
CA ASP A 84 2.18 -13.04 15.86
C ASP A 84 1.20 -11.84 15.89
N LEU A 85 0.28 -11.75 14.92
CA LEU A 85 -0.66 -10.64 14.80
C LEU A 85 -1.83 -10.75 15.78
N GLN A 86 -2.07 -11.93 16.36
CA GLN A 86 -3.05 -12.18 17.44
C GLN A 86 -4.45 -11.60 17.18
N GLY A 87 -4.89 -11.56 15.91
CA GLY A 87 -6.20 -11.02 15.53
C GLY A 87 -6.34 -9.49 15.67
N GLN A 88 -5.23 -8.76 15.84
CA GLN A 88 -5.24 -7.31 16.03
C GLN A 88 -5.45 -6.53 14.72
N ILE A 89 -5.43 -7.18 13.57
CA ILE A 89 -5.57 -6.50 12.27
C ILE A 89 -7.05 -6.26 11.98
N VAL A 90 -7.43 -4.99 11.86
CA VAL A 90 -8.77 -4.60 11.43
C VAL A 90 -8.84 -4.53 9.91
N GLN A 91 -7.84 -3.89 9.28
CA GLN A 91 -7.78 -3.79 7.82
C GLN A 91 -6.38 -3.41 7.33
N ILE A 92 -6.01 -3.91 6.15
CA ILE A 92 -4.84 -3.50 5.39
C ILE A 92 -5.28 -2.79 4.10
N PHE A 93 -4.74 -1.61 3.85
CA PHE A 93 -4.96 -0.85 2.62
C PHE A 93 -3.65 -0.72 1.86
N ALA A 94 -3.60 -1.21 0.63
CA ALA A 94 -2.39 -1.16 -0.19
C ALA A 94 -2.64 -0.66 -1.61
N LYS A 95 -1.62 -0.03 -2.18
CA LYS A 95 -1.51 0.25 -3.61
C LYS A 95 -0.53 -0.73 -4.27
N ALA A 96 -0.82 -1.06 -5.52
CA ALA A 96 -0.03 -1.98 -6.32
C ALA A 96 0.09 -1.50 -7.77
N GLU A 97 1.25 -1.67 -8.37
CA GLU A 97 1.45 -1.52 -9.81
C GLU A 97 2.55 -2.43 -10.33
N ALA A 98 2.48 -2.78 -11.61
CA ALA A 98 3.60 -3.44 -12.26
C ALA A 98 4.71 -2.39 -12.46
N HIS A 99 5.94 -2.74 -12.13
CA HIS A 99 7.08 -1.83 -12.32
C HIS A 99 7.16 -1.39 -13.80
N PRO A 100 7.27 -0.09 -14.12
CA PRO A 100 7.23 0.43 -15.49
C PRO A 100 8.39 -0.08 -16.36
N GLY A 101 9.54 -0.37 -15.76
CA GLY A 101 10.66 -1.04 -16.42
C GLY A 101 10.51 -2.56 -16.61
N ALA A 102 9.35 -3.15 -16.29
CA ALA A 102 9.06 -4.59 -16.39
C ALA A 102 10.06 -5.50 -15.65
N LEU A 103 10.56 -5.06 -14.49
CA LEU A 103 11.48 -5.84 -13.66
C LEU A 103 10.93 -6.01 -12.24
N LEU A 104 11.16 -7.18 -11.66
CA LEU A 104 10.95 -7.44 -10.24
C LEU A 104 12.23 -8.08 -9.70
N ARG A 105 12.96 -7.36 -8.84
CA ARG A 105 14.24 -7.80 -8.26
C ARG A 105 15.24 -8.32 -9.31
N GLY A 106 15.31 -7.65 -10.46
CA GLY A 106 16.17 -8.01 -11.60
C GLY A 106 15.59 -9.03 -12.58
N TYR A 107 14.44 -9.63 -12.28
CA TYR A 107 13.77 -10.58 -13.17
C TYR A 107 12.75 -9.89 -14.07
N ARG A 108 12.86 -10.15 -15.37
CA ARG A 108 11.90 -9.67 -16.37
C ARG A 108 10.50 -10.19 -16.09
N GLN A 109 9.54 -9.27 -16.04
CA GLN A 109 8.11 -9.52 -15.94
C GLN A 109 7.47 -9.44 -17.33
N VAL A 110 6.29 -10.06 -17.49
CA VAL A 110 5.50 -10.02 -18.74
C VAL A 110 4.22 -9.22 -18.65
N MET A 111 3.82 -8.82 -17.43
CA MET A 111 2.52 -8.17 -17.16
C MET A 111 2.20 -7.01 -18.12
N LEU A 112 3.18 -6.14 -18.41
CA LEU A 112 2.97 -4.95 -19.25
C LEU A 112 2.75 -5.24 -20.74
N ASN A 113 3.18 -6.41 -21.22
CA ASN A 113 3.07 -6.82 -22.62
C ASN A 113 2.06 -7.94 -22.82
N ASP A 114 1.26 -8.23 -21.79
CA ASP A 114 0.21 -9.24 -21.83
C ASP A 114 -1.07 -8.62 -22.40
N SER A 115 -1.44 -9.04 -23.62
CA SER A 115 -2.65 -8.59 -24.30
C SER A 115 -3.92 -9.24 -23.78
N ASP A 116 -3.79 -10.35 -23.05
CA ASP A 116 -4.92 -11.20 -22.66
C ASP A 116 -5.42 -10.80 -21.27
N VAL A 117 -4.49 -10.58 -20.34
CA VAL A 117 -4.79 -10.19 -18.97
C VAL A 117 -4.09 -8.88 -18.62
N HIS A 118 -4.86 -7.80 -18.58
CA HIS A 118 -4.35 -6.47 -18.24
C HIS A 118 -3.51 -6.49 -16.94
N HIS A 119 -2.34 -5.86 -16.95
CA HIS A 119 -1.37 -5.85 -15.85
C HIS A 119 -1.97 -5.48 -14.48
N HIS A 120 -2.96 -4.57 -14.45
CA HIS A 120 -3.75 -4.26 -13.25
C HIS A 120 -4.37 -5.50 -12.58
N ARG A 121 -4.89 -6.46 -13.34
CA ARG A 121 -5.47 -7.68 -12.75
C ARG A 121 -4.37 -8.59 -12.18
N GLN A 122 -3.28 -8.76 -12.93
CA GLN A 122 -2.16 -9.60 -12.51
C GLN A 122 -1.52 -9.08 -11.23
N ILE A 123 -1.19 -7.79 -11.19
CA ILE A 123 -0.51 -7.20 -10.03
C ILE A 123 -1.42 -7.15 -8.80
N LYS A 124 -2.72 -6.90 -8.96
CA LYS A 124 -3.69 -6.96 -7.85
C LYS A 124 -3.71 -8.35 -7.23
N ALA A 125 -3.73 -9.39 -8.08
CA ALA A 125 -3.71 -10.77 -7.61
C ALA A 125 -2.39 -11.12 -6.90
N ALA A 126 -1.24 -10.71 -7.47
CA ALA A 126 0.07 -10.96 -6.89
C ALA A 126 0.24 -10.29 -5.51
N VAL A 127 0.00 -8.98 -5.42
CA VAL A 127 0.13 -8.22 -4.16
C VAL A 127 -0.93 -8.67 -3.15
N GLY A 128 -2.16 -8.95 -3.61
CA GLY A 128 -3.20 -9.52 -2.76
C GLY A 128 -2.78 -10.85 -2.12
N GLY A 129 -2.19 -11.75 -2.91
CA GLY A 129 -1.64 -13.01 -2.38
C GLY A 129 -0.50 -12.79 -1.38
N VAL A 130 0.42 -11.88 -1.66
CA VAL A 130 1.56 -11.55 -0.77
C VAL A 130 1.07 -11.01 0.58
N ILE A 131 0.14 -10.05 0.57
CA ILE A 131 -0.39 -9.45 1.80
C ILE A 131 -1.25 -10.47 2.55
N ALA A 132 -2.16 -11.18 1.87
CA ALA A 132 -3.02 -12.17 2.51
C ALA A 132 -2.20 -13.31 3.14
N ALA A 133 -1.10 -13.74 2.50
CA ALA A 133 -0.20 -14.71 3.09
C ALA A 133 0.55 -14.17 4.32
N ALA A 134 0.87 -12.86 4.35
CA ALA A 134 1.52 -12.22 5.49
C ALA A 134 0.59 -12.08 6.70
N VAL A 135 -0.70 -11.80 6.48
CA VAL A 135 -1.66 -11.57 7.59
C VAL A 135 -2.63 -12.72 7.84
N ALA A 136 -2.57 -13.79 7.05
CA ALA A 136 -3.50 -14.93 7.04
C ALA A 136 -4.99 -14.54 6.91
N ASP A 137 -5.27 -13.43 6.22
CA ASP A 137 -6.63 -12.94 5.94
C ASP A 137 -6.73 -12.45 4.49
N PRO A 138 -7.62 -13.03 3.66
CA PRO A 138 -7.84 -12.55 2.30
C PRO A 138 -8.73 -11.30 2.21
N ALA A 139 -9.40 -10.88 3.29
CA ALA A 139 -10.30 -9.72 3.33
C ALA A 139 -9.55 -8.39 3.44
N ILE A 140 -8.65 -8.16 2.47
CA ILE A 140 -7.75 -7.01 2.41
C ILE A 140 -8.13 -6.03 1.28
N PHE A 141 -7.81 -4.75 1.47
CA PHE A 141 -7.99 -3.74 0.42
C PHE A 141 -6.73 -3.58 -0.43
N VAL A 142 -6.77 -4.08 -1.68
CA VAL A 142 -5.70 -3.87 -2.66
C VAL A 142 -6.23 -3.11 -3.87
N SER A 143 -5.72 -1.89 -4.05
CA SER A 143 -6.02 -1.02 -5.18
C SER A 143 -4.82 -0.94 -6.14
N VAL A 144 -5.09 -0.70 -7.42
CA VAL A 144 -4.08 -0.66 -8.49
C VAL A 144 -3.98 0.72 -9.11
N ALA A 145 -3.05 0.91 -10.05
CA ALA A 145 -2.67 2.20 -10.62
C ALA A 145 -2.03 3.08 -9.54
N ALA A 146 -0.78 2.78 -9.20
CA ALA A 146 -0.03 3.38 -8.10
C ALA A 146 0.93 4.50 -8.56
N LEU A 147 0.69 5.09 -9.74
CA LEU A 147 1.46 6.21 -10.25
C LEU A 147 1.53 7.34 -9.20
N HIS A 148 2.74 7.77 -8.85
CA HIS A 148 3.04 8.74 -7.78
C HIS A 148 2.53 8.38 -6.38
N GLN A 149 2.15 7.12 -6.15
CA GLN A 149 1.69 6.58 -4.88
C GLN A 149 2.70 5.50 -4.47
N GLY A 150 3.82 5.92 -3.88
CA GLY A 150 4.98 5.06 -3.63
C GLY A 150 6.00 5.03 -4.78
N PRO A 151 7.09 4.26 -4.63
CA PRO A 151 8.11 4.09 -5.66
C PRO A 151 7.56 3.27 -6.84
N PRO A 152 8.19 3.36 -8.03
CA PRO A 152 7.82 2.55 -9.19
C PRO A 152 7.75 1.05 -8.87
N GLY A 153 6.62 0.42 -9.20
CA GLY A 153 6.41 -1.01 -8.94
C GLY A 153 6.09 -1.39 -7.49
N GLY A 154 6.04 -0.40 -6.59
CA GLY A 154 5.67 -0.54 -5.19
C GLY A 154 4.35 0.16 -4.88
N GLY A 155 4.19 0.58 -3.62
CA GLY A 155 3.04 1.36 -3.19
C GLY A 155 2.92 1.49 -1.67
N PRO A 156 2.20 2.53 -1.16
CA PRO A 156 1.86 2.63 0.24
C PRO A 156 1.09 1.40 0.72
N VAL A 157 1.39 1.00 1.95
CA VAL A 157 0.62 0.04 2.72
C VAL A 157 0.30 0.64 4.09
N ALA A 158 -0.98 0.66 4.46
CA ALA A 158 -1.45 1.12 5.75
C ALA A 158 -2.15 -0.01 6.49
N ALA A 159 -1.95 -0.06 7.80
CA ALA A 159 -2.59 -1.02 8.68
C ALA A 159 -3.41 -0.27 9.72
N ILE A 160 -4.69 -0.61 9.85
CA ILE A 160 -5.50 -0.25 11.01
C ILE A 160 -5.50 -1.46 11.94
N VAL A 161 -5.12 -1.24 13.19
CA VAL A 161 -5.04 -2.27 14.21
C VAL A 161 -5.91 -1.91 15.40
N GLU A 162 -6.40 -2.94 16.08
CA GLU A 162 -6.98 -2.83 17.41
C GLU A 162 -5.88 -3.09 18.45
N LEU A 163 -5.69 -2.15 19.36
CA LEU A 163 -4.75 -2.29 20.46
C LEU A 163 -5.49 -2.77 21.71
N PRO A 164 -5.02 -3.84 22.38
CA PRO A 164 -5.52 -4.22 23.69
C PRO A 164 -5.24 -3.05 24.64
N ASP A 165 -6.32 -2.46 25.16
CA ASP A 165 -6.35 -1.35 26.11
C ASP A 165 -5.69 -0.04 25.63
N GLY A 166 -6.54 0.86 25.11
CA GLY A 166 -6.24 2.30 25.01
C GLY A 166 -6.58 3.03 26.30
#